data_AF-B4J611-F1
#
_entry.id   AF-B4J611-F1
#
_cell.length_a   1.000
_cell.length_b   1.000
_cell.length_c   1.000
_cell.angle_alpha   90.00
_cell.angle_beta   90.00
_cell.angle_gamma   90.00
#
_symmetry.space_group_name_H-M   'P 1'
#
loop_
_entity.id
_entity.type
_entity.pdbx_description
1 polymer ?
#
loop_
_entity_poly.entity_id
_entity_poly.type
_entity_poly.pdbx_seq_one_letter_code
_entity_poly.pdbx_strand_id
1 'polypeptide(L)'
;DNPQTSTKVDKTLFPAAKPGRQPDYGTNNTLELLDPIPSQIVDLKLDEVLTAVKTVDNLCDFARCKTKTSLMGQDCEHCKKRFCFKHGLPEVHGCGEEKKREARKEFLNPKPLKTVRHEEELKNAKKKLNEKLKNMQVGRMQKTGGGAGGNKKK
;
A
#
# COMPACT_ATOMS: atom_id res chain seq x y z
N ASP A 1 23.36 15.44 -46.95
CA ASP A 1 22.11 14.67 -47.10
C ASP A 1 22.33 13.18 -47.01
N ASN A 2 21.36 12.49 -46.41
CA ASN A 2 21.15 11.04 -46.31
C ASN A 2 22.04 10.26 -45.31
N PRO A 3 21.61 9.10 -44.73
CA PRO A 3 20.39 8.31 -44.96
C PRO A 3 19.74 7.84 -43.62
N GLN A 4 18.69 7.04 -43.45
CA GLN A 4 18.20 5.86 -44.14
C GLN A 4 16.71 5.63 -43.82
N THR A 5 16.04 5.10 -44.83
CA THR A 5 14.69 4.56 -44.84
C THR A 5 14.55 3.28 -44.02
N SER A 6 13.34 3.11 -43.50
CA SER A 6 12.78 1.90 -42.89
C SER A 6 12.96 0.63 -43.73
N THR A 7 13.36 -0.47 -43.06
CA THR A 7 12.94 -1.83 -43.43
C THR A 7 12.59 -2.61 -42.16
N LYS A 8 11.44 -3.27 -42.20
CA LYS A 8 10.88 -4.15 -41.16
C LYS A 8 11.58 -5.52 -41.18
N VAL A 9 11.47 -6.28 -40.09
CA VAL A 9 10.82 -7.61 -40.00
C VAL A 9 11.42 -8.41 -38.84
N ASP A 10 10.59 -8.56 -37.81
CA ASP A 10 10.32 -9.75 -37.01
C ASP A 10 11.45 -10.75 -36.74
N LYS A 11 12.11 -10.56 -35.60
CA LYS A 11 12.69 -11.68 -34.85
C LYS A 11 11.57 -12.32 -34.05
N THR A 12 11.04 -13.44 -34.54
CA THR A 12 10.17 -14.31 -33.73
C THR A 12 10.89 -14.60 -32.41
N LEU A 13 10.27 -14.24 -31.28
CA LEU A 13 10.85 -14.31 -29.93
C LEU A 13 11.28 -15.72 -29.49
N PHE A 14 10.95 -16.75 -30.27
CA PHE A 14 11.29 -18.13 -29.99
C PHE A 14 12.00 -18.75 -31.19
N PRO A 15 13.17 -19.41 -31.01
CA PRO A 15 13.86 -20.09 -32.10
C PRO A 15 13.03 -21.27 -32.61
N ALA A 16 12.92 -21.41 -33.93
CA ALA A 16 12.20 -22.53 -34.54
C ALA A 16 12.87 -23.86 -34.17
N ALA A 17 12.13 -24.75 -33.48
CA ALA A 17 12.61 -26.08 -33.13
C ALA A 17 12.80 -26.94 -34.39
N LYS A 18 13.94 -27.64 -34.50
CA LYS A 18 14.22 -28.57 -35.60
C LYS A 18 13.22 -29.75 -35.57
N PRO A 19 12.75 -30.26 -36.73
CA PRO A 19 11.80 -31.37 -36.74
C PRO A 19 12.45 -32.64 -36.17
N GLY A 20 11.82 -33.22 -35.15
CA GLY A 20 12.17 -34.56 -34.62
C GLY A 20 12.91 -34.62 -33.28
N ARG A 21 13.22 -33.49 -32.62
CA ARG A 21 13.73 -33.51 -31.24
C ARG A 21 13.09 -32.37 -30.44
N GLN A 22 12.36 -32.73 -29.38
CA GLN A 22 11.86 -31.77 -28.38
C GLN A 22 13.08 -31.05 -27.77
N PRO A 23 13.08 -29.71 -27.68
CA PRO A 23 14.15 -28.99 -26.98
C PRO A 23 14.21 -29.45 -25.52
N ASP A 24 15.36 -30.01 -25.12
CA ASP A 24 15.60 -30.40 -23.73
C ASP A 24 15.94 -29.13 -22.92
N TYR A 25 15.00 -28.71 -22.08
CA TYR A 25 15.14 -27.53 -21.22
C TYR A 25 15.77 -27.84 -19.85
N GLY A 26 16.32 -29.06 -19.66
CA GLY A 26 17.19 -29.42 -18.53
C GLY A 26 16.48 -29.56 -17.18
N THR A 27 15.74 -28.56 -16.72
CA THR A 27 15.03 -28.54 -15.43
C THR A 27 13.65 -27.88 -15.55
N ASN A 28 12.67 -28.34 -14.78
CA ASN A 28 11.33 -27.71 -14.68
C ASN A 28 11.32 -26.52 -13.71
N ASN A 29 12.48 -26.10 -13.20
CA ASN A 29 12.57 -24.98 -12.28
C ASN A 29 12.53 -23.68 -13.08
N THR A 30 11.34 -23.07 -13.16
CA THR A 30 11.11 -21.80 -13.83
C THR A 30 12.02 -20.66 -13.34
N LEU A 31 12.63 -20.81 -12.16
CA LEU A 31 13.53 -19.81 -11.57
C LEU A 31 14.93 -19.80 -12.20
N GLU A 32 15.40 -20.93 -12.74
CA GLU A 32 16.70 -21.04 -13.42
C GLU A 32 16.61 -20.62 -14.90
N LEU A 33 15.42 -20.70 -15.49
CA LEU A 33 15.15 -20.34 -16.89
C LEU A 33 14.83 -18.86 -17.10
N LEU A 34 14.53 -18.12 -16.02
CA LEU A 34 14.34 -16.68 -16.09
C LEU A 34 15.64 -16.01 -15.66
N ASP A 35 16.39 -15.50 -16.64
CA ASP A 35 17.46 -14.55 -16.36
C ASP A 35 16.87 -13.38 -15.55
N PRO A 36 17.46 -13.01 -14.40
CA PRO A 36 17.02 -11.84 -13.66
C PRO A 36 17.13 -10.65 -14.62
N ILE A 37 15.99 -10.00 -14.87
CA ILE A 37 15.91 -8.79 -15.70
C ILE A 37 16.99 -7.82 -15.18
N PRO A 38 17.87 -7.28 -16.05
CA PRO A 38 18.99 -6.47 -15.62
C PRO A 38 18.49 -5.29 -14.79
N SER A 39 18.77 -5.34 -13.49
CA SER A 39 18.24 -4.45 -12.46
C SER A 39 18.52 -2.98 -12.72
N GLN A 40 19.61 -2.68 -13.42
CA GLN A 40 20.07 -1.31 -13.65
C GLN A 40 19.07 -0.45 -14.44
N ILE A 41 18.37 -1.01 -15.44
CA ILE A 41 17.40 -0.22 -16.24
C ILE A 41 16.10 0.01 -15.46
N VAL A 42 15.76 -0.93 -14.59
CA VAL A 42 14.57 -0.86 -13.74
C VAL A 42 14.84 0.16 -12.62
N ASP A 43 15.95 0.01 -11.89
CA ASP A 43 16.32 0.90 -10.77
C ASP A 43 16.48 2.37 -11.21
N LEU A 44 17.09 2.63 -12.38
CA LEU A 44 17.28 4.00 -12.88
C LEU A 44 15.97 4.76 -13.15
N LYS A 45 14.90 4.04 -13.54
CA LYS A 45 13.61 4.66 -13.88
C LYS A 45 12.61 4.63 -12.73
N LEU A 46 12.80 3.73 -11.76
CA LEU A 46 11.92 3.65 -10.60
C LEU A 46 11.98 4.93 -9.76
N ASP A 47 13.17 5.49 -9.53
CA ASP A 47 13.31 6.72 -8.74
C ASP A 47 12.63 7.93 -9.40
N GLU A 48 12.71 8.03 -10.73
CA GLU A 48 12.01 9.08 -11.49
C GLU A 48 10.49 8.94 -11.39
N VAL A 49 9.97 7.71 -11.46
CA VAL A 49 8.53 7.45 -11.29
C VAL A 49 8.09 7.75 -9.86
N LEU A 50 8.87 7.32 -8.86
CA LEU A 50 8.54 7.55 -7.44
C LEU A 50 8.57 9.03 -7.09
N THR A 51 9.49 9.80 -7.66
CA THR A 51 9.52 11.26 -7.47
C THR A 51 8.33 11.93 -8.15
N ALA A 52 7.97 11.52 -9.37
CA ALA A 52 6.78 12.02 -10.06
C ALA A 52 5.49 11.74 -9.26
N VAL A 53 5.29 10.51 -8.78
CA VAL A 53 4.12 10.13 -7.96
C VAL A 53 4.06 10.97 -6.69
N LYS A 54 5.19 11.12 -5.97
CA LYS A 54 5.26 12.01 -4.80
C LYS A 54 4.84 13.43 -5.12
N THR A 55 5.21 13.97 -6.29
CA THR A 55 4.79 15.34 -6.64
C THR A 55 3.29 15.44 -6.88
N VAL A 56 2.66 14.41 -7.47
CA VAL A 56 1.21 14.37 -7.69
C VAL A 56 0.47 14.24 -6.36
N ASP A 57 0.93 13.37 -5.47
CA ASP A 57 0.32 13.15 -4.14
C ASP A 57 0.40 14.39 -3.24
N ASN A 58 1.41 15.24 -3.44
CA ASN A 58 1.60 16.48 -2.70
C ASN A 58 0.82 17.68 -3.28
N LEU A 59 -0.03 17.48 -4.28
CA LEU A 59 -0.89 18.50 -4.86
C LEU A 59 -2.35 18.27 -4.46
N CYS A 60 -3.17 19.30 -4.68
CA CYS A 60 -4.61 19.19 -4.49
C CYS A 60 -5.23 18.48 -5.70
N ASP A 61 -6.03 17.45 -5.46
CA ASP A 61 -6.70 16.66 -6.51
C ASP A 61 -7.90 17.36 -7.19
N PHE A 62 -8.10 18.66 -6.95
CA PHE A 62 -9.18 19.42 -7.57
C PHE A 62 -8.73 19.92 -8.94
N ALA A 63 -9.51 19.68 -10.00
CA ALA A 63 -9.12 19.90 -11.40
C ALA A 63 -8.55 21.31 -11.70
N ARG A 64 -9.01 22.33 -10.97
CA ARG A 64 -8.57 23.73 -11.14
C ARG A 64 -7.54 24.20 -10.11
N CYS A 65 -7.14 23.36 -9.16
CA CYS A 65 -6.26 23.73 -8.06
C CYS A 65 -4.92 22.99 -8.14
N LYS A 66 -3.82 23.73 -8.00
CA LYS A 66 -2.45 23.18 -7.96
C LYS A 66 -1.72 23.58 -6.68
N THR A 67 -2.45 23.89 -5.61
CA THR A 67 -1.85 24.21 -4.31
C THR A 67 -1.19 22.98 -3.72
N LYS A 68 0.02 23.16 -3.18
CA LYS A 68 0.76 22.09 -2.48
C LYS A 68 0.05 21.74 -1.17
N THR A 69 -0.24 20.46 -0.97
CA THR A 69 -0.92 19.90 0.21
C THR A 69 0.04 19.21 1.17
N SER A 70 1.36 19.23 0.88
CA SER A 70 2.41 18.51 1.63
C SER A 70 2.39 18.77 3.14
N LEU A 71 2.38 20.04 3.57
CA LEU A 71 2.25 20.39 4.99
C LEU A 71 0.81 20.36 5.48
N MET A 72 -0.09 20.92 4.67
CA MET A 72 -1.45 21.27 5.07
C MET A 72 -2.43 20.75 4.03
N GLY A 73 -2.90 19.52 4.25
CA GLY A 73 -3.88 18.85 3.40
C GLY A 73 -4.84 18.03 4.24
N GLN A 74 -6.05 17.84 3.71
CA GLN A 74 -7.07 16.98 4.27
C GLN A 74 -7.40 15.87 3.28
N ASP A 75 -7.47 14.64 3.77
CA ASP A 75 -7.89 13.48 2.99
C ASP A 75 -9.41 13.28 3.13
N CYS A 76 -10.08 12.99 2.03
CA CYS A 76 -11.51 12.68 2.04
C CYS A 76 -11.75 11.20 2.39
N GLU A 77 -12.64 10.93 3.34
CA GLU A 77 -12.96 9.56 3.79
C GLU A 77 -13.59 8.69 2.68
N HIS A 78 -14.30 9.32 1.74
CA HIS A 78 -15.01 8.63 0.65
C HIS A 78 -14.10 8.33 -0.55
N CYS A 79 -13.47 9.37 -1.14
CA CYS A 79 -12.63 9.19 -2.33
C CYS A 79 -11.15 8.95 -2.03
N LYS A 80 -10.71 9.09 -0.77
CA LYS A 80 -9.31 8.90 -0.32
C LYS A 80 -8.28 9.74 -1.06
N LYS A 81 -8.73 10.87 -1.60
CA LYS A 81 -7.91 11.88 -2.30
C LYS A 81 -7.53 13.00 -1.34
N ARG A 82 -6.39 13.64 -1.61
CA ARG A 82 -5.84 14.72 -0.79
C ARG A 82 -6.19 16.09 -1.38
N PHE A 83 -6.74 16.97 -0.55
CA PHE A 83 -7.17 18.31 -0.95
C PHE A 83 -6.57 19.39 -0.05
N CYS A 84 -6.50 20.63 -0.55
CA CYS A 84 -6.20 21.78 0.28
C CYS A 84 -7.43 22.21 1.09
N PHE A 85 -7.26 23.00 2.16
CA PHE A 85 -8.37 23.42 3.02
C PHE A 85 -9.52 24.16 2.30
N LYS A 86 -9.26 24.76 1.12
CA LYS A 86 -10.32 25.39 0.31
C LYS A 86 -11.20 24.37 -0.41
N HIS A 87 -10.69 23.17 -0.72
CA HIS A 87 -11.39 22.13 -1.48
C HIS A 87 -11.57 20.82 -0.69
N GLY A 88 -11.17 20.79 0.59
CA GLY A 88 -11.29 19.62 1.46
C GLY A 88 -12.73 19.26 1.83
N LEU A 89 -13.68 20.16 1.62
CA LEU A 89 -15.08 19.88 1.89
C LEU A 89 -15.67 18.91 0.83
N PRO A 90 -16.33 17.81 1.24
CA PRO A 90 -16.94 16.83 0.34
C PRO A 90 -17.87 17.43 -0.72
N GLU A 91 -18.59 18.50 -0.37
CA GLU A 91 -19.50 19.22 -1.28
C GLU A 91 -18.78 19.81 -2.50
N VAL A 92 -17.51 20.22 -2.35
CA VAL A 92 -16.78 20.94 -3.39
C VAL A 92 -16.20 20.01 -4.45
N HIS A 93 -15.77 18.81 -4.05
CA HIS A 93 -15.18 17.81 -4.94
C HIS A 93 -16.15 16.66 -5.30
N GLY A 94 -17.43 16.77 -4.94
CA GLY A 94 -18.50 15.86 -5.38
C GLY A 94 -18.74 14.63 -4.49
N CYS A 95 -18.01 14.47 -3.38
CA CYS A 95 -18.28 13.42 -2.38
C CYS A 95 -19.39 13.80 -1.37
N GLY A 96 -19.98 14.98 -1.49
CA GLY A 96 -21.04 15.46 -0.57
C GLY A 96 -22.27 14.55 -0.53
N GLU A 97 -22.69 14.02 -1.67
CA GLU A 97 -23.88 13.16 -1.75
C GLU A 97 -23.69 11.81 -1.02
N GLU A 98 -22.47 11.26 -1.01
CA GLU A 98 -22.16 10.03 -0.29
C GLU A 98 -22.18 10.26 1.23
N LYS A 99 -21.52 11.33 1.68
CA LYS A 99 -21.54 11.76 3.09
C LYS A 99 -22.95 12.02 3.59
N LYS A 100 -23.75 12.71 2.78
CA LYS A 100 -25.15 13.03 3.07
C LYS A 100 -26.00 11.77 3.16
N ARG A 101 -25.76 10.78 2.30
CA ARG A 101 -26.45 9.48 2.35
C ARG A 101 -26.10 8.72 3.63
N GLU A 102 -24.83 8.71 4.02
CA GLU A 102 -24.40 8.08 5.28
C GLU A 102 -25.02 8.77 6.50
N ALA A 103 -24.90 10.10 6.59
CA ALA A 103 -25.52 10.86 7.67
C ALA A 103 -27.05 10.66 7.73
N ARG A 104 -27.73 10.57 6.59
CA ARG A 104 -29.16 10.24 6.53
C ARG A 104 -29.46 8.83 7.02
N LYS A 105 -28.65 7.83 6.66
CA LYS A 105 -28.82 6.45 7.16
C LYS A 105 -28.65 6.40 8.67
N GLU A 106 -27.65 7.08 9.22
CA GLU A 106 -27.43 7.16 10.66
C GLU A 106 -28.56 7.89 11.38
N PHE A 107 -29.06 8.97 10.80
CA PHE A 107 -30.17 9.74 11.36
C PHE A 107 -31.50 8.96 11.32
N LEU A 108 -31.80 8.29 10.20
CA LEU A 108 -33.03 7.52 10.01
C LEU A 108 -33.02 6.23 10.82
N ASN A 109 -31.85 5.60 10.98
CA ASN A 109 -31.68 4.36 11.73
C ASN A 109 -30.78 4.60 12.95
N PRO A 110 -31.27 5.31 13.97
CA PRO A 110 -30.52 5.49 15.21
C PRO A 110 -30.30 4.12 15.85
N LYS A 111 -29.04 3.83 16.23
CA LYS A 111 -28.73 2.60 16.95
C LYS A 111 -29.47 2.61 18.30
N PRO A 112 -30.16 1.52 18.67
CA PRO A 112 -30.83 1.46 19.98
C PRO A 112 -29.80 1.57 21.11
N LEU A 113 -30.15 2.29 22.18
CA LEU A 113 -29.22 2.59 23.29
C LEU A 113 -28.53 1.34 23.88
N LYS A 114 -29.24 0.20 23.90
CA LYS A 114 -28.71 -1.08 24.38
C LYS A 114 -27.54 -1.59 23.52
N THR A 115 -27.61 -1.44 22.20
CA THR A 115 -26.51 -1.87 21.31
C THR A 115 -25.32 -0.95 21.41
N VAL A 116 -25.54 0.35 21.62
CA VAL A 116 -24.45 1.33 21.82
C VAL A 116 -23.66 1.01 23.09
N ARG A 117 -24.35 0.75 24.22
CA ARG A 117 -23.69 0.36 25.47
C ARG A 117 -22.92 -0.96 25.35
N HIS A 118 -23.52 -1.96 24.73
CA HIS A 118 -22.85 -3.25 24.49
C HIS A 118 -21.63 -3.11 23.56
N GLU A 119 -21.71 -2.30 22.50
CA GLU A 119 -20.56 -1.99 21.64
C GLU A 119 -19.42 -1.31 22.42
N GLU A 120 -19.74 -0.41 23.35
CA GLU A 120 -18.76 0.27 24.19
C GLU A 120 -18.11 -0.68 25.21
N GLU A 121 -18.91 -1.52 25.87
CA GLU A 121 -18.41 -2.55 26.79
C GLU A 121 -17.47 -3.53 26.07
N LEU A 122 -17.83 -3.99 24.86
CA LEU A 122 -16.97 -4.84 24.04
C LEU A 122 -15.67 -4.14 23.64
N LYS A 123 -15.71 -2.84 23.29
CA LYS A 123 -14.49 -2.06 22.99
C LYS A 123 -13.59 -1.96 24.21
N ASN A 124 -14.15 -1.70 25.39
CA ASN A 124 -13.38 -1.62 26.63
C ASN A 124 -12.80 -2.97 27.04
N ALA A 125 -13.56 -4.06 26.88
CA ALA A 125 -13.07 -5.42 27.10
C ALA A 125 -11.91 -5.77 26.15
N LYS A 126 -12.02 -5.44 24.86
CA LYS A 126 -10.93 -5.64 23.86
C LYS A 126 -9.67 -4.85 24.20
N LYS A 127 -9.78 -3.59 24.65
CA LYS A 127 -8.62 -2.78 25.09
C LYS A 127 -7.90 -3.43 26.27
N LYS A 128 -8.64 -3.81 27.31
CA LYS A 128 -8.08 -4.50 28.50
C LYS A 128 -7.42 -5.82 28.14
N LEU A 129 -7.99 -6.57 27.20
CA LEU A 129 -7.39 -7.82 26.71
C LEU A 129 -6.05 -7.56 26.02
N ASN A 130 -5.99 -6.58 25.11
CA ASN A 130 -4.76 -6.23 24.40
C ASN A 130 -3.65 -5.76 25.34
N GLU A 131 -3.99 -4.96 26.36
CA GLU A 131 -3.04 -4.55 27.40
C GLU A 131 -2.50 -5.75 28.19
N LYS A 132 -3.37 -6.70 28.57
CA LYS A 132 -2.93 -7.93 29.24
C LYS A 132 -2.01 -8.77 28.36
N LEU A 133 -2.32 -8.91 27.07
CA LEU A 133 -1.47 -9.63 26.11
C LEU A 133 -0.09 -8.96 25.99
N LYS A 134 -0.05 -7.62 25.91
CA LYS A 134 1.21 -6.84 25.86
C LYS A 134 2.03 -7.02 27.14
N ASN A 135 1.38 -6.99 28.31
CA ASN A 135 2.06 -7.19 29.60
C ASN A 135 2.62 -8.62 29.73
N MET A 136 1.87 -9.64 29.31
CA MET A 136 2.36 -11.03 29.29
C MET A 136 3.54 -11.20 28.33
N GLN A 137 3.52 -10.53 27.18
CA GLN A 137 4.63 -10.55 26.22
C GLN A 137 5.91 -9.95 26.82
N VAL A 138 5.81 -8.78 27.46
CA VAL A 138 6.96 -8.13 28.11
C VAL A 138 7.52 -9.00 29.25
N GLY A 139 6.66 -9.60 30.07
CA GLY A 139 7.09 -10.50 31.14
C GLY A 139 7.83 -11.75 30.63
N ARG A 140 7.45 -12.28 29.46
CA ARG A 140 8.18 -13.38 28.81
C ARG A 140 9.55 -12.92 28.32
N MET A 141 9.65 -11.74 27.71
CA MET A 141 10.93 -11.19 27.23
C MET A 141 11.91 -10.86 28.36
N GLN A 142 11.42 -10.37 29.50
CA GLN A 142 12.25 -10.12 30.69
C GLN A 142 12.77 -11.43 31.32
N LYS A 143 11.99 -12.52 31.26
CA LYS A 143 12.41 -13.82 31.80
C LYS A 143 13.48 -14.51 30.95
N THR A 144 13.56 -14.24 29.65
CA THR A 144 14.59 -14.81 28.76
C THR A 144 15.92 -14.06 28.78
N GLY A 145 16.02 -12.88 29.41
CA GLY A 145 17.24 -12.07 29.46
C GLY A 145 18.09 -12.21 30.73
N GLY A 146 17.64 -12.97 31.74
CA GLY A 146 18.22 -12.98 33.09
C GLY A 146 18.86 -14.31 33.53
N GLY A 147 19.48 -15.06 32.61
CA GLY A 147 20.04 -16.39 32.87
C GLY A 147 21.53 -16.52 32.53
N ALA A 148 22.39 -15.63 33.03
CA ALA A 148 23.84 -15.81 32.99
C ALA A 148 24.47 -15.25 34.29
N GLY A 149 24.68 -16.11 35.29
CA GLY A 149 25.23 -15.69 36.58
C GLY A 149 25.38 -16.83 37.59
N GLY A 150 25.94 -17.96 37.17
CA GLY A 150 26.24 -19.10 38.04
C GLY A 150 27.69 -19.10 38.53
N ASN A 151 27.90 -18.54 39.72
CA ASN A 151 28.90 -18.86 40.75
C ASN A 151 30.26 -19.50 40.35
N LYS A 152 31.36 -18.72 40.44
CA LYS A 152 32.73 -19.25 40.61
C LYS A 152 33.21 -18.89 42.02
N LYS A 153 33.02 -19.80 42.98
CA LYS A 153 33.62 -19.70 44.31
C LYS A 153 35.10 -20.11 44.23
N LYS A 154 35.93 -19.32 44.90
CA LYS A 154 37.35 -19.56 45.21
C LYS A 154 37.54 -20.84 45.99
#